data_AF-A0A9J6AB32-F1
#
_entry.id   AF-A0A9J6AB32-F1
#
_cell.length_a   1.000
_cell.length_b   1.000
_cell.length_c   1.000
_cell.angle_alpha   90.00
_cell.angle_beta   90.00
_cell.angle_gamma   90.00
#
_symmetry.space_group_name_H-M   'P 1'
#
loop_
_entity.id
_entity.type
_entity.pdbx_description
1 polymer ?
#
loop_
_entity_poly.entity_id
_entity_poly.type
_entity_poly.pdbx_seq_one_letter_code
_entity_poly.pdbx_strand_id
1 'polypeptide(L)'
;MTKDQFRWTPYNEILHTLPCYCTVDEPLWMACEPILCLEIVEIRAPDRVMCQFGRPQHVSAIPSWGTNHHVHDQRGRLGPKVLEMLDKYFRDWGN
;
A
#
# COMPACT_ATOMS: atom_id res chain seq x y z
N MET A 1 10.60 2.46 -22.10
CA MET A 1 11.22 3.27 -21.02
C MET A 1 12.62 2.74 -20.80
N THR A 2 13.64 3.57 -20.93
CA THR A 2 15.01 3.18 -20.57
C THR A 2 15.16 3.20 -19.05
N LYS A 3 16.10 2.41 -18.52
CA LYS A 3 16.32 2.18 -17.07
C LYS A 3 16.57 3.46 -16.25
N ASP A 4 16.81 4.58 -16.92
CA ASP A 4 17.18 5.88 -16.34
C ASP A 4 16.03 6.89 -16.21
N GLN A 5 14.77 6.51 -16.47
CA GLN A 5 13.67 7.49 -16.58
C GLN A 5 12.91 7.82 -15.29
N PHE A 6 13.21 7.18 -14.14
CA PHE A 6 12.54 7.53 -12.88
C PHE A 6 13.47 7.40 -11.68
N ARG A 7 13.83 8.55 -11.08
CA ARG A 7 14.63 8.61 -9.85
C ARG A 7 13.73 9.06 -8.70
N TRP A 8 13.44 8.15 -7.77
CA TRP A 8 12.74 8.48 -6.54
C TRP A 8 13.63 9.39 -5.67
N THR A 9 13.21 10.63 -5.46
CA THR A 9 13.87 11.55 -4.52
C THR A 9 13.29 11.35 -3.11
N PRO A 10 14.12 11.19 -2.06
CA PRO A 10 13.65 11.11 -0.69
C PRO A 10 12.91 12.37 -0.23
N TYR A 11 12.02 12.24 0.75
CA TYR A 11 11.28 13.32 1.38
C TYR A 11 12.04 14.06 2.49
N ASN A 12 13.32 13.72 2.72
CA ASN A 12 14.16 14.28 3.77
C ASN A 12 14.11 15.83 3.85
N GLU A 13 14.05 16.51 2.70
CA GLU A 13 13.99 17.97 2.61
C GLU A 13 12.63 18.57 2.99
N ILE A 14 11.55 17.79 3.02
CA ILE A 14 10.20 18.30 3.31
C ILE A 14 9.57 17.72 4.57
N LEU A 15 10.06 16.58 5.08
CA LEU A 15 9.47 15.91 6.25
C LEU A 15 9.37 16.84 7.47
N HIS A 16 10.33 17.74 7.67
CA HIS A 16 10.35 18.69 8.77
C HIS A 16 9.31 19.82 8.65
N THR A 17 8.75 20.02 7.45
CA THR A 17 7.69 21.02 7.19
C THR A 17 6.29 20.46 7.43
N LEU A 18 6.16 19.14 7.57
CA LEU A 18 4.89 18.47 7.78
C LEU A 18 4.42 18.61 9.24
N PRO A 19 3.10 18.66 9.50
CA PRO A 19 2.57 18.54 10.83
C PRO A 19 3.01 17.24 11.53
N CYS A 20 3.14 17.25 12.87
CA CYS A 20 3.59 16.08 13.63
C CYS A 20 2.73 14.82 13.41
N TYR A 21 1.44 14.97 13.13
CA TYR A 21 0.56 13.82 12.86
C TYR A 21 0.91 13.11 11.55
N CYS A 22 1.63 13.75 10.62
CA CYS A 22 2.07 13.11 9.38
C CYS A 22 3.23 12.12 9.63
N THR A 23 3.98 12.29 10.72
CA THR A 23 5.21 11.51 11.03
C THR A 23 5.09 10.66 12.28
N VAL A 24 4.02 10.82 13.07
CA VAL A 24 3.78 10.07 14.32
C VAL A 24 3.82 8.54 14.13
N ASP A 25 3.40 8.07 12.95
CA ASP A 25 3.32 6.66 12.60
C ASP A 25 4.37 6.23 11.56
N GLU A 26 5.55 6.88 11.55
CA GLU A 26 6.66 6.48 10.66
C GLU A 26 6.94 4.96 10.69
N PRO A 27 6.96 4.27 11.85
CA PRO A 27 7.18 2.83 11.87
C PRO A 27 6.13 2.03 11.08
N LEU A 28 4.90 2.55 10.96
CA LEU A 28 3.80 1.94 10.21
C LEU A 28 3.83 2.28 8.72
N TRP A 29 4.70 3.20 8.27
CA TRP A 29 4.79 3.51 6.84
C TRP A 29 5.17 2.31 5.99
N MET A 30 5.85 1.32 6.58
CA MET A 30 6.26 0.06 5.96
C MET A 30 5.27 -1.08 6.18
N ALA A 31 4.13 -0.85 6.84
CA ALA A 31 3.16 -1.89 7.12
C ALA A 31 2.39 -2.26 5.85
N CYS A 32 2.43 -3.54 5.48
CA CYS A 32 1.71 -4.09 4.33
C CYS A 32 0.28 -4.49 4.72
N GLU A 33 -0.54 -3.53 5.13
CA GLU A 33 -1.86 -3.83 5.72
C GLU A 33 -3.02 -3.61 4.73
N PRO A 34 -4.13 -4.35 4.86
CA PRO A 34 -5.37 -4.00 4.19
C PRO A 34 -5.96 -2.71 4.79
N ILE A 35 -6.12 -1.70 3.94
CA ILE A 35 -6.90 -0.51 4.24
C ILE A 35 -8.33 -0.75 3.79
N LEU A 36 -9.24 -0.79 4.76
CA LEU A 36 -10.67 -0.82 4.55
C LEU A 36 -11.19 0.60 4.33
N CYS A 37 -11.61 0.91 3.10
CA CYS A 37 -12.24 2.17 2.76
C CYS A 37 -13.68 1.90 2.30
N LEU A 38 -14.61 1.93 3.26
CA LEU A 38 -16.04 1.67 3.03
C LEU A 38 -16.27 0.26 2.43
N GLU A 39 -16.70 0.22 1.17
CA GLU A 39 -16.96 -1.01 0.42
C GLU A 39 -15.76 -1.45 -0.42
N ILE A 40 -14.57 -0.92 -0.16
CA ILE A 40 -13.34 -1.22 -0.89
C ILE A 40 -12.29 -1.70 0.11
N VAL A 41 -11.58 -2.77 -0.25
CA VAL A 41 -10.35 -3.16 0.44
C VAL A 41 -9.19 -2.87 -0.50
N GLU A 42 -8.30 -2.01 -0.07
CA GLU A 42 -7.07 -1.67 -0.76
C GLU A 42 -5.88 -2.17 0.07
N ILE A 43 -4.95 -2.92 -0.53
CA ILE A 43 -3.72 -3.26 0.19
C ILE A 43 -2.76 -2.09 0.10
N ARG A 44 -2.29 -1.67 1.27
CA ARG A 44 -1.11 -0.81 1.33
C ARG A 44 0.10 -1.64 0.91
N ALA A 45 0.70 -1.27 -0.23
CA ALA A 45 1.94 -1.85 -0.74
C ALA A 45 3.08 -0.82 -0.58
N PRO A 46 3.63 -0.67 0.64
CA PRO A 46 4.60 0.37 0.97
C PRO A 46 5.96 0.13 0.31
N ASP A 47 6.23 -1.13 -0.04
CA ASP A 47 7.38 -1.54 -0.84
C ASP A 47 7.55 -0.67 -2.08
N ARG A 48 6.48 -0.24 -2.77
CA ARG A 48 6.57 0.58 -4.00
C ARG A 48 7.14 2.00 -3.82
N VAL A 49 7.21 2.52 -2.60
CA VAL A 49 7.59 3.92 -2.31
C VAL A 49 8.73 4.05 -1.27
N MET A 50 9.41 2.96 -0.95
CA MET A 50 10.43 2.90 0.12
C MET A 50 11.58 3.89 -0.09
N CYS A 51 12.00 4.11 -1.34
CA CYS A 51 13.04 5.07 -1.68
C CYS A 51 12.68 6.51 -1.27
N GLN A 52 11.39 6.88 -1.27
CA GLN A 52 10.96 8.22 -0.86
C GLN A 52 11.15 8.45 0.65
N PHE A 53 11.19 7.38 1.44
CA PHE A 53 11.47 7.43 2.87
C PHE A 53 12.95 7.18 3.20
N GLY A 54 13.83 7.18 2.19
CA GLY A 54 15.26 6.90 2.38
C GLY A 54 15.55 5.44 2.74
N ARG A 55 14.62 4.52 2.44
CA ARG A 55 14.74 3.09 2.78
C ARG A 55 15.07 2.26 1.53
N PRO A 56 15.75 1.11 1.69
CA PRO A 56 16.02 0.20 0.57
C PRO A 56 14.71 -0.29 -0.08
N GLN A 57 14.68 -0.29 -1.41
CA GLN A 57 13.59 -0.86 -2.20
C GLN A 57 13.74 -2.39 -2.26
N HIS A 58 12.80 -3.12 -1.64
CA HIS A 58 12.70 -4.57 -1.85
C HIS A 58 11.92 -4.88 -3.14
N VAL A 59 12.14 -6.06 -3.71
CA VAL A 59 11.29 -6.57 -4.81
C VAL A 59 9.89 -6.81 -4.24
N SER A 60 8.89 -6.16 -4.82
CA SER A 60 7.52 -6.35 -4.35
C SER A 60 7.10 -7.80 -4.42
N ALA A 61 6.59 -8.34 -3.32
CA ALA A 61 5.87 -9.61 -3.38
C ALA A 61 4.68 -9.41 -4.31
N ILE A 62 4.41 -10.39 -5.17
CA ILE A 62 3.19 -10.37 -5.97
C ILE A 62 2.03 -10.35 -4.95
N PRO A 63 1.17 -9.32 -4.96
CA PRO A 63 0.05 -9.29 -4.04
C PRO A 63 -0.77 -10.58 -4.19
N SER A 64 -1.24 -11.18 -3.09
CA SER A 64 -2.05 -12.42 -3.11
C SER A 64 -3.38 -12.28 -3.87
N TRP A 65 -3.71 -11.06 -4.27
CA TRP A 65 -4.77 -10.73 -5.21
C TRP A 65 -4.33 -11.24 -6.59
N GLY A 66 -5.04 -12.24 -7.11
CA GLY A 66 -4.86 -12.67 -8.49
C GLY A 66 -4.93 -11.50 -9.49
N THR A 67 -4.58 -11.75 -10.75
CA THR A 67 -4.47 -10.79 -11.87
C THR A 67 -5.65 -9.84 -12.10
N ASN A 68 -6.76 -9.99 -11.37
CA ASN A 68 -7.98 -9.20 -11.46
C ASN A 68 -8.07 -8.04 -10.44
N HIS A 69 -6.99 -7.63 -9.77
CA HIS A 69 -7.06 -6.49 -8.84
C HIS A 69 -7.57 -5.20 -9.53
N HIS A 70 -7.24 -4.98 -10.81
CA HIS A 70 -7.76 -3.87 -11.63
C HIS A 70 -9.25 -3.97 -11.98
N VAL A 71 -9.91 -5.07 -11.65
CA VAL A 71 -11.38 -5.23 -11.75
C VAL A 71 -12.05 -4.74 -10.47
N HIS A 72 -11.30 -4.73 -9.36
CA HIS A 72 -11.75 -4.28 -8.04
C HIS A 72 -11.28 -2.84 -7.73
N ASP A 73 -10.15 -2.43 -8.31
CA ASP A 73 -9.80 -1.04 -8.54
C ASP A 73 -10.69 -0.52 -9.67
N GLN A 74 -11.77 0.17 -9.28
CA GLN A 74 -12.46 1.23 -10.03
C GLN A 74 -13.85 1.43 -9.42
N ARG A 75 -13.91 2.16 -8.29
CA ARG A 75 -15.16 2.82 -7.83
C ARG A 75 -16.39 1.89 -7.71
N GLY A 76 -16.15 0.59 -7.60
CA GLY A 76 -17.19 -0.44 -7.56
C GLY A 76 -17.58 -0.71 -6.12
N ARG A 77 -18.82 -0.40 -5.79
CA ARG A 77 -19.44 -0.78 -4.52
C ARG A 77 -19.50 -2.30 -4.41
N LEU A 78 -18.64 -2.90 -3.59
CA LEU A 78 -18.57 -4.36 -3.43
C LEU A 78 -19.72 -4.91 -2.57
N GLY A 79 -20.47 -4.07 -1.86
CA GLY A 79 -21.63 -4.48 -1.07
C GLY A 79 -21.32 -5.67 -0.14
N PRO A 80 -22.18 -6.71 -0.08
CA PRO A 80 -21.98 -7.88 0.79
C PRO A 80 -20.66 -8.63 0.55
N LYS A 81 -20.08 -8.51 -0.66
CA LYS A 81 -18.86 -9.21 -1.05
C LYS A 81 -17.61 -8.70 -0.33
N VAL A 82 -17.68 -7.52 0.29
CA VAL A 82 -16.62 -6.99 1.16
C VAL A 82 -16.32 -7.96 2.29
N LEU A 83 -17.36 -8.55 2.91
CA LEU A 83 -17.21 -9.44 4.06
C LEU A 83 -16.51 -10.75 3.67
N GLU A 84 -16.90 -11.35 2.54
CA GLU A 84 -16.23 -12.56 2.02
C GLU A 84 -14.76 -12.30 1.69
N MET A 85 -14.49 -11.12 1.14
CA MET A 85 -13.14 -10.70 0.77
C MET A 85 -12.30 -10.48 2.04
N LEU A 86 -12.83 -9.76 3.03
CA LEU A 86 -12.19 -9.58 4.34
C LEU A 86 -11.93 -10.90 5.06
N ASP A 87 -12.89 -11.81 5.06
CA ASP A 87 -12.77 -13.12 5.68
C ASP A 87 -11.67 -13.98 5.01
N LYS A 88 -11.52 -13.87 3.68
CA LYS A 88 -10.35 -14.41 2.99
C LYS A 88 -9.06 -13.73 3.46
N TYR A 89 -9.02 -12.40 3.57
CA TYR A 89 -7.82 -11.69 4.05
C TYR A 89 -7.40 -12.09 5.44
N PHE A 90 -8.33 -12.13 6.40
CA PHE A 90 -8.01 -12.50 7.77
C PHE A 90 -7.48 -13.93 7.90
N ARG A 91 -7.85 -14.85 6.99
CA ARG A 91 -7.28 -16.20 6.94
C ARG A 91 -5.87 -16.24 6.35
N ASP A 92 -5.63 -15.45 5.32
CA ASP A 92 -4.33 -15.39 4.65
C ASP A 92 -3.31 -14.55 5.47
N TRP A 93 -3.80 -13.64 6.32
CA TRP A 93 -3.00 -12.78 7.19
C TRP A 93 -2.47 -13.53 8.41
N GLY A 94 -1.15 -13.72 8.50
CA GLY A 94 -0.47 -14.32 9.65
C GLY A 94 -0.04 -15.79 9.47
N ASN A 95 -0.15 -16.34 8.26
CA ASN A 95 0.47 -17.62 7.86
C ASN A 95 1.78 -17.40 7.09
#